data_AF-E0Y0X1-F1
#
_entry.id   AF-E0Y0X1-F1
#
_cell.length_a   1.000
_cell.length_b   1.000
_cell.length_c   1.000
_cell.angle_alpha   90.00
_cell.angle_beta   90.00
_cell.angle_gamma   90.00
#
_symmetry.space_group_name_H-M   'P 1'
#
loop_
_entity.id
_entity.type
_entity.pdbx_description
1 polymer ?
#
loop_
_entity_poly.entity_id
_entity_poly.type
_entity_poly.pdbx_seq_one_letter_code
_entity_poly.pdbx_strand_id
1 'polypeptide(L)'
;MTPLWLCIFDRIVISGQRFFGAVNLKLIDVYNERILSGDLAPDSNQLKTLHALQDLTTQIEIFKPKSFWAIFDLFSKDQNKPKGIYIYGGVGRGKSMLMDLFFEASTIEKKQRVHFHEFMQKVHEDLHEARKENISEAIRPVAQKIISQVKL
;
A
#
# COMPACT_ATOMS: atom_id res chain seq x y z
N MET A 1 2.89 45.07 -20.85
CA MET A 1 2.61 45.21 -19.40
C MET A 1 2.66 43.82 -18.80
N THR A 2 3.51 43.65 -17.81
CA THR A 2 4.23 42.41 -17.47
C THR A 2 3.40 41.34 -16.72
N PRO A 3 3.88 40.08 -16.78
CA PRO A 3 3.25 38.87 -16.25
C PRO A 3 3.67 38.60 -14.80
N LEU A 4 2.91 37.80 -14.05
CA LEU A 4 3.35 37.20 -12.79
C LEU A 4 2.50 35.95 -12.50
N TRP A 5 3.12 34.78 -12.51
CA TRP A 5 3.04 33.76 -11.45
C TRP A 5 3.98 32.61 -11.82
N LEU A 6 5.27 32.87 -11.55
CA LEU A 6 6.29 31.88 -11.30
C LEU A 6 6.69 32.08 -9.82
N CYS A 7 6.34 31.13 -8.96
CA CYS A 7 6.90 30.95 -7.62
C CYS A 7 7.26 29.47 -7.49
N ILE A 8 8.51 29.11 -7.82
CA ILE A 8 9.60 28.81 -6.87
C ILE A 8 9.40 27.44 -6.21
N PHE A 9 10.17 26.45 -6.67
CA PHE A 9 10.91 25.60 -5.75
C PHE A 9 12.36 25.50 -6.24
N ASP A 10 13.24 25.89 -5.34
CA ASP A 10 14.67 26.02 -5.49
C ASP A 10 15.37 24.68 -5.76
N ARG A 11 16.32 24.74 -6.70
CA ARG A 11 17.69 24.25 -6.59
C ARG A 11 17.92 22.80 -6.13
N ILE A 12 18.30 22.01 -7.12
CA ILE A 12 19.04 20.75 -7.03
C ILE A 12 20.46 20.98 -6.46
N VAL A 13 20.96 19.92 -5.78
CA VAL A 13 22.31 19.60 -5.24
C VAL A 13 22.49 19.83 -3.74
N ILE A 14 22.64 18.75 -2.95
CA ILE A 14 23.71 18.57 -1.94
C ILE A 14 24.11 17.08 -1.82
N SER A 15 25.41 16.83 -1.94
CA SER A 15 26.15 15.62 -1.57
C SER A 15 26.05 15.30 -0.08
N GLY A 16 25.68 14.06 0.26
CA GLY A 16 26.08 13.39 1.52
C GLY A 16 25.59 14.01 2.83
N GLN A 17 24.33 13.79 3.22
CA GLN A 17 23.89 13.44 4.59
C GLN A 17 22.34 13.33 4.66
N ARG A 18 21.87 12.15 5.10
CA ARG A 18 20.56 11.80 5.69
C ARG A 18 19.33 12.65 5.30
N PHE A 19 18.50 12.08 4.41
CA PHE A 19 17.05 12.32 4.42
C PHE A 19 16.37 11.24 5.26
N PHE A 20 15.94 11.59 6.48
CA PHE A 20 14.89 10.86 7.19
C PHE A 20 13.56 11.53 6.85
N GLY A 21 12.66 10.79 6.19
CA GLY A 21 11.26 11.20 5.97
C GLY A 21 10.98 11.91 4.64
N ALA A 22 11.31 11.27 3.51
CA ALA A 22 10.76 11.67 2.23
C ALA A 22 9.30 11.21 2.16
N VAL A 23 8.37 12.17 2.02
CA VAL A 23 7.07 11.93 1.39
C VAL A 23 7.34 11.16 0.10
N ASN A 24 6.70 10.02 -0.12
CA ASN A 24 6.96 9.10 -1.23
C ASN A 24 6.43 9.71 -2.56
N LEU A 25 7.03 10.82 -3.00
CA LEU A 25 6.67 11.57 -4.22
C LEU A 25 6.61 10.66 -5.47
N LYS A 26 7.36 9.56 -5.44
CA LYS A 26 7.53 8.59 -6.53
C LYS A 26 6.23 8.07 -7.16
N LEU A 27 5.17 7.79 -6.39
CA LEU A 27 3.95 7.21 -6.97
C LEU A 27 3.20 8.20 -7.87
N ILE A 28 3.05 9.43 -7.40
CA ILE A 28 2.38 10.50 -8.15
C ILE A 28 3.28 10.95 -9.31
N ASP A 29 4.59 10.96 -9.11
CA ASP A 29 5.56 11.29 -10.17
C ASP A 29 5.47 10.30 -11.34
N VAL A 30 5.46 8.99 -11.07
CA VAL A 30 5.31 7.97 -12.14
C VAL A 30 3.98 8.11 -12.89
N TYR A 31 2.90 8.46 -12.18
CA TYR A 31 1.62 8.73 -12.83
C TYR A 31 1.68 9.98 -13.73
N ASN A 32 2.29 11.07 -13.25
CA ASN A 32 2.46 12.29 -14.02
C ASN A 32 3.37 12.09 -15.24
N GLU A 33 4.44 11.31 -15.11
CA GLU A 33 5.30 10.93 -16.24
C GLU A 33 4.51 10.22 -17.34
N ARG A 34 3.60 9.31 -16.97
CA ARG A 34 2.72 8.62 -17.93
C ARG A 34 1.68 9.53 -18.57
N ILE A 35 1.29 10.62 -17.90
CA ILE A 35 0.46 11.67 -18.53
C ILE A 35 1.29 12.44 -19.55
N LEU A 36 2.53 12.82 -19.17
CA LEU A 36 3.43 13.58 -20.03
C LEU A 36 3.88 12.79 -21.26
N SER A 37 4.06 11.46 -21.15
CA SER A 37 4.35 10.59 -22.28
C SER A 37 3.16 10.38 -23.22
N GLY A 38 1.95 10.74 -22.80
CA GLY A 38 0.71 10.51 -23.54
C GLY A 38 0.10 9.12 -23.35
N ASP A 39 0.68 8.27 -22.49
CA ASP A 39 0.16 6.93 -22.19
C ASP A 39 -1.14 6.98 -21.37
N LEU A 40 -1.33 8.04 -20.58
CA LEU A 40 -2.50 8.24 -19.73
C LEU A 40 -3.12 9.62 -19.96
N ALA A 41 -4.45 9.67 -19.93
CA ALA A 41 -5.18 10.92 -19.83
C ALA A 41 -5.31 11.33 -18.35
N PRO A 42 -5.20 12.62 -18.02
CA PRO A 42 -5.37 13.10 -16.65
C PRO A 42 -6.79 12.82 -16.13
N ASP A 43 -6.88 12.12 -15.00
CA ASP A 43 -8.13 11.79 -14.31
C ASP A 43 -8.05 12.17 -12.83
N SER A 44 -8.99 13.03 -12.38
CA SER A 44 -9.03 13.54 -11.00
C SER A 44 -9.39 12.48 -9.96
N ASN A 45 -10.16 11.45 -10.33
CA ASN A 45 -10.49 10.36 -9.42
C ASN A 45 -9.31 9.40 -9.24
N GLN A 46 -8.52 9.20 -10.30
CA GLN A 46 -7.27 8.45 -10.23
C GLN A 46 -6.27 9.18 -9.33
N LEU A 47 -6.11 10.49 -9.50
CA LEU A 47 -5.24 11.29 -8.64
C LEU A 47 -5.65 11.23 -7.16
N LYS A 48 -6.95 11.36 -6.83
CA LYS A 48 -7.46 11.19 -5.47
C LYS A 48 -7.13 9.82 -4.88
N THR A 49 -7.24 8.78 -5.70
CA THR A 49 -6.92 7.40 -5.29
C THR A 49 -5.42 7.25 -5.01
N LEU A 50 -4.57 7.83 -5.86
CA LEU A 50 -3.11 7.84 -5.66
C LEU A 50 -2.72 8.55 -4.37
N HIS A 51 -3.35 9.69 -4.05
CA HIS A 51 -3.13 10.36 -2.76
C HIS A 51 -3.51 9.48 -1.57
N ALA A 52 -4.66 8.80 -1.61
CA ALA A 52 -5.05 7.89 -0.53
C ALA A 52 -4.06 6.72 -0.36
N LEU A 53 -3.59 6.14 -1.47
CA LEU A 53 -2.57 5.08 -1.46
C LEU A 53 -1.22 5.59 -0.92
N GLN A 54 -0.88 6.84 -1.24
CA GLN A 54 0.31 7.51 -0.74
C GLN A 54 0.26 7.68 0.79
N ASP A 55 -0.87 8.17 1.30
CA ASP A 55 -1.09 8.33 2.74
C ASP A 55 -1.01 6.98 3.47
N LEU A 56 -1.56 5.92 2.88
CA LEU A 56 -1.47 4.57 3.42
C LEU A 56 -0.02 4.09 3.52
N THR A 57 0.81 4.36 2.51
CA THR A 57 2.24 4.00 2.53
C THR A 57 2.93 4.66 3.72
N THR A 58 2.71 5.97 3.91
CA THR A 58 3.28 6.71 5.03
C THR A 58 2.80 6.16 6.38
N GLN A 59 1.52 5.81 6.51
CA GLN A 59 1.01 5.20 7.74
C GLN A 59 1.65 3.83 8.01
N ILE A 60 1.89 3.02 6.99
CA ILE A 60 2.56 1.71 7.13
C ILE A 60 4.03 1.88 7.51
N GLU A 61 4.75 2.82 6.89
CA GLU A 61 6.17 3.08 7.20
C GLU A 61 6.38 3.59 8.64
N ILE A 62 5.45 4.40 9.15
CA ILE A 62 5.50 4.91 10.53
C ILE A 62 5.10 3.82 11.54
N PHE A 63 4.25 2.87 11.14
CA PHE A 63 3.78 1.80 12.01
C PHE A 63 4.89 0.79 12.33
N LYS A 64 5.49 0.91 13.53
CA LYS A 64 6.39 -0.11 14.08
C LYS A 64 5.60 -1.07 14.98
N PRO A 65 5.57 -2.40 14.71
CA PRO A 65 4.93 -3.35 15.62
C PRO A 65 5.63 -3.31 16.98
N LYS A 66 4.85 -3.34 18.07
CA LYS A 66 5.38 -3.28 19.43
C LYS A 66 6.37 -4.44 19.66
N SER A 67 7.58 -4.10 20.12
CA SER A 67 8.66 -5.05 20.41
C SER A 67 8.32 -5.97 21.61
N PHE A 68 9.04 -7.09 21.74
CA PHE A 68 8.92 -8.13 22.77
C PHE A 68 8.92 -7.59 24.23
N TRP A 69 9.48 -6.40 24.48
CA TRP A 69 9.44 -5.72 25.79
C TRP A 69 8.07 -5.07 26.12
N ALA A 70 7.12 -5.02 25.18
CA ALA A 70 5.79 -4.43 25.37
C ALA A 70 4.80 -5.33 26.15
N ILE A 71 5.26 -6.46 26.72
CA ILE A 71 4.44 -7.32 27.60
C ILE A 71 3.92 -6.56 28.84
N PHE A 72 4.56 -5.46 29.23
CA PHE A 72 4.06 -4.57 30.30
C PHE A 72 2.87 -3.68 29.89
N ASP A 73 2.49 -3.65 28.60
CA ASP A 73 1.48 -2.74 28.05
C ASP A 73 0.15 -3.47 27.72
N LEU A 74 -0.29 -4.33 28.65
CA LEU A 74 -1.43 -5.25 28.54
C LEU A 74 -2.83 -4.57 28.48
N PHE A 75 -2.91 -3.24 28.45
CA PHE A 75 -4.16 -2.48 28.41
C PHE A 75 -4.27 -1.50 27.23
N SER A 76 -3.26 -1.40 26.38
CA SER A 76 -3.29 -0.45 25.27
C SER A 76 -4.05 -1.00 24.06
N LYS A 77 -5.29 -0.53 23.92
CA LYS A 77 -6.18 -0.75 22.76
C LYS A 77 -5.43 -0.47 21.45
N ASP A 78 -5.60 -1.38 20.49
CA ASP A 78 -4.90 -1.54 19.20
C ASP A 78 -5.21 -0.41 18.18
N GLN A 79 -5.28 0.84 18.62
CA GLN A 79 -5.93 1.95 17.91
C GLN A 79 -5.12 2.55 16.75
N ASN A 80 -3.89 2.09 16.52
CA ASN A 80 -2.97 2.72 15.56
C ASN A 80 -2.57 1.82 14.37
N LYS A 81 -3.27 0.71 14.13
CA LYS A 81 -3.00 -0.11 12.92
C LYS A 81 -3.54 0.59 11.68
N PRO A 82 -2.73 0.81 10.63
CA PRO A 82 -3.21 1.38 9.38
C PRO A 82 -4.30 0.51 8.77
N LYS A 83 -5.38 1.14 8.30
CA LYS A 83 -6.47 0.44 7.61
C LYS A 83 -6.16 0.32 6.13
N GLY A 84 -6.53 -0.80 5.52
CA GLY A 84 -6.42 -0.98 4.07
C GLY A 84 -7.38 -0.08 3.29
N ILE A 85 -7.13 0.05 1.98
CA ILE A 85 -7.97 0.81 1.04
C ILE A 85 -8.70 -0.16 0.11
N TYR A 86 -10.00 0.08 -0.08
CA TYR A 86 -10.82 -0.62 -1.08
C TYR A 86 -11.15 0.32 -2.24
N ILE A 87 -10.58 0.04 -3.41
CA ILE A 87 -10.78 0.85 -4.63
C ILE A 87 -11.95 0.26 -5.42
N TYR A 88 -12.97 1.08 -5.68
CA TYR A 88 -14.13 0.71 -6.48
C TYR A 88 -14.46 1.81 -7.50
N GLY A 89 -15.22 1.45 -8.53
CA GLY A 89 -15.59 2.36 -9.61
C GLY A 89 -15.87 1.63 -10.92
N GLY A 90 -16.30 2.38 -11.95
CA GLY A 90 -16.69 1.83 -13.25
C GLY A 90 -15.62 0.99 -13.95
N VAL A 91 -16.05 0.14 -14.89
CA VAL A 91 -15.15 -0.66 -15.75
C VAL A 91 -14.28 0.28 -16.59
N GLY A 92 -13.02 -0.09 -16.83
CA GLY A 92 -12.10 0.70 -17.66
C GLY A 92 -11.50 1.96 -17.01
N ARG A 93 -11.78 2.24 -15.73
CA ARG A 93 -11.26 3.43 -15.01
C ARG A 93 -9.85 3.27 -14.41
N GLY A 94 -9.07 2.32 -14.90
CA GLY A 94 -7.66 2.17 -14.49
C GLY A 94 -7.42 1.63 -13.08
N LYS A 95 -8.42 1.09 -12.36
CA LYS A 95 -8.25 0.58 -10.97
C LYS A 95 -7.09 -0.42 -10.82
N SER A 96 -6.99 -1.39 -11.72
CA SER A 96 -5.91 -2.39 -11.71
C SER A 96 -4.55 -1.72 -11.94
N MET A 97 -4.49 -0.81 -12.93
CA MET A 97 -3.29 -0.02 -13.25
C MET A 97 -2.83 0.83 -12.05
N LEU A 98 -3.75 1.45 -11.30
CA LEU A 98 -3.37 2.19 -10.09
C LEU A 98 -2.75 1.27 -9.02
N MET A 99 -3.28 0.04 -8.89
CA MET A 99 -2.69 -0.95 -8.01
C MET A 99 -1.34 -1.50 -8.53
N ASP A 100 -1.16 -1.61 -9.84
CA ASP A 100 0.15 -1.91 -10.46
C ASP A 100 1.18 -0.85 -10.05
N LEU A 101 0.87 0.42 -10.34
CA LEU A 101 1.72 1.56 -10.01
C LEU A 101 2.06 1.62 -8.52
N PHE A 102 1.07 1.44 -7.66
CA PHE A 102 1.27 1.40 -6.22
C PHE A 102 2.19 0.27 -5.80
N PHE A 103 1.96 -0.95 -6.32
CA PHE A 103 2.78 -2.10 -5.99
C PHE A 103 4.22 -1.91 -6.46
N GLU A 104 4.45 -1.37 -7.66
CA GLU A 104 5.77 -1.09 -8.21
C GLU A 104 6.50 0.03 -7.44
N ALA A 105 5.80 1.12 -7.11
CA ALA A 105 6.38 2.28 -6.43
C ALA A 105 6.62 2.06 -4.94
N SER A 106 5.91 1.13 -4.29
CA SER A 106 6.00 0.89 -2.85
C SER A 106 7.41 0.47 -2.42
N THR A 107 7.92 1.13 -1.39
CA THR A 107 9.19 0.83 -0.69
C THR A 107 9.09 -0.32 0.30
N ILE A 108 7.89 -0.87 0.52
CA ILE A 108 7.66 -1.97 1.44
C ILE A 108 8.30 -3.24 0.86
N GLU A 109 9.29 -3.79 1.55
CA GLU A 109 10.00 -5.00 1.12
C GLU A 109 9.08 -6.22 1.08
N LYS A 110 8.25 -6.39 2.12
CA LYS A 110 7.34 -7.53 2.23
C LYS A 110 5.93 -7.14 1.84
N LYS A 111 5.66 -7.25 0.55
CA LYS A 111 4.36 -7.00 -0.07
C LYS A 111 4.05 -8.14 -1.03
N GLN A 112 2.77 -8.49 -1.12
CA GLN A 112 2.29 -9.49 -2.07
C GLN A 112 1.10 -8.92 -2.84
N ARG A 113 1.13 -9.12 -4.15
CA ARG A 113 -0.02 -8.86 -5.02
C ARG A 113 -0.73 -10.17 -5.30
N VAL A 114 -2.04 -10.19 -5.12
CA VAL A 114 -2.86 -11.39 -5.37
C VAL A 114 -4.12 -11.00 -6.11
N HIS A 115 -4.48 -11.77 -7.12
CA HIS A 115 -5.80 -11.66 -7.74
C HIS A 115 -6.85 -12.28 -6.81
N PHE A 116 -7.95 -11.58 -6.59
CA PHE A 116 -8.96 -12.00 -5.62
C PHE A 116 -9.48 -13.43 -5.88
N HIS A 117 -9.68 -13.82 -7.14
CA HIS A 117 -10.21 -15.14 -7.46
C HIS A 117 -9.22 -16.26 -7.09
N GLU A 118 -7.95 -16.12 -7.48
CA GLU A 118 -6.88 -17.04 -7.11
C GLU A 118 -6.69 -17.11 -5.59
N PHE A 119 -6.76 -15.95 -4.93
CA PHE A 119 -6.72 -15.87 -3.48
C PHE A 119 -7.83 -16.70 -2.83
N MET A 120 -9.07 -16.51 -3.28
CA MET A 120 -10.21 -17.20 -2.70
C MET A 120 -10.20 -18.70 -2.98
N GLN A 121 -9.77 -19.12 -4.18
CA GLN A 121 -9.56 -20.55 -4.48
C GLN A 121 -8.58 -21.19 -3.49
N LYS A 122 -7.40 -20.58 -3.31
CA LYS A 122 -6.40 -21.04 -2.34
C LYS A 122 -6.93 -21.07 -0.90
N VAL A 123 -7.67 -20.04 -0.49
CA VAL A 123 -8.31 -20.00 0.84
C VAL A 123 -9.29 -21.14 1.03
N HIS A 124 -10.10 -21.45 0.00
CA HIS A 124 -11.05 -22.55 0.07
C HIS A 124 -10.36 -23.92 0.13
N GLU A 125 -9.29 -24.13 -0.63
CA GLU A 125 -8.46 -25.34 -0.56
C GLU A 125 -7.83 -25.50 0.83
N ASP A 126 -7.19 -24.45 1.35
CA ASP A 126 -6.57 -24.45 2.68
C ASP A 126 -7.60 -24.73 3.80
N LEU A 127 -8.81 -24.16 3.69
CA LEU A 127 -9.90 -24.43 4.63
C LEU A 127 -10.42 -25.87 4.52
N HIS A 128 -10.48 -26.42 3.32
CA HIS A 128 -10.93 -27.78 3.08
C HIS A 128 -9.96 -28.78 3.71
N GLU A 129 -8.65 -28.61 3.50
CA GLU A 129 -7.63 -29.45 4.13
C GLU A 129 -7.64 -29.34 5.66
N ALA A 130 -7.71 -28.12 6.21
CA ALA A 130 -7.77 -27.93 7.65
C ALA A 130 -9.01 -28.56 8.32
N ARG A 131 -10.14 -28.65 7.60
CA ARG A 131 -11.35 -29.32 8.09
C ARG A 131 -11.23 -30.84 8.10
N LYS A 132 -10.48 -31.45 7.17
CA LYS A 132 -10.21 -32.90 7.18
C LYS A 132 -9.48 -33.34 8.45
N GLU A 133 -8.68 -32.46 9.03
CA GLU A 133 -7.96 -32.68 10.29
C GLU A 133 -8.85 -32.52 11.54
N ASN A 134 -10.19 -32.42 11.39
CA ASN A 134 -11.18 -32.22 12.46
C ASN A 134 -10.98 -30.93 13.30
N ILE A 135 -10.36 -29.89 12.72
CA ILE A 135 -10.19 -28.60 13.39
C ILE A 135 -11.51 -27.81 13.27
N SER A 136 -12.26 -27.67 14.38
CA SER A 136 -13.51 -26.90 14.42
C SER A 136 -13.29 -25.41 14.10
N GLU A 137 -12.09 -24.89 14.37
CA GLU A 137 -11.67 -23.51 14.07
C GLU A 137 -10.68 -23.41 12.90
N ALA A 138 -10.98 -24.04 11.76
CA ALA A 138 -10.09 -24.06 10.57
C ALA A 138 -9.69 -22.67 10.01
N ILE A 139 -10.44 -21.61 10.29
CA ILE A 139 -10.16 -20.26 9.77
C ILE A 139 -8.87 -19.67 10.37
N ARG A 140 -8.66 -19.85 11.67
CA ARG A 140 -7.51 -19.27 12.38
C ARG A 140 -6.15 -19.80 11.87
N PRO A 141 -5.92 -21.12 11.72
CA PRO A 141 -4.67 -21.63 11.19
C PRO A 141 -4.45 -21.24 9.73
N VAL A 142 -5.50 -21.21 8.91
CA VAL A 142 -5.40 -20.74 7.51
C VAL A 142 -4.99 -19.26 7.45
N ALA A 143 -5.61 -18.41 8.27
CA ALA A 143 -5.22 -17.00 8.37
C ALA A 143 -3.77 -16.83 8.84
N GLN A 144 -3.33 -17.61 9.84
CA GLN A 144 -1.95 -17.60 10.32
C GLN A 144 -0.95 -18.03 9.22
N LYS A 145 -1.29 -19.06 8.44
CA LYS A 145 -0.50 -19.53 7.30
C LYS A 145 -0.35 -18.44 6.24
N ILE A 146 -1.43 -17.76 5.87
CA ILE A 146 -1.40 -16.63 4.92
C ILE A 146 -0.53 -15.49 5.46
N ILE A 147 -0.71 -15.11 6.73
CA ILE A 147 0.08 -14.05 7.36
C ILE A 147 1.57 -14.40 7.39
N SER A 148 1.93 -15.66 7.68
CA SER A 148 3.34 -16.08 7.72
C SER A 148 4.06 -16.00 6.38
N GLN A 149 3.33 -16.06 5.25
CA GLN A 149 3.91 -15.93 3.91
C GLN A 149 4.35 -14.49 3.60
N VAL A 150 3.80 -13.49 4.32
CA VAL A 150 4.01 -12.06 4.03
C VAL A 150 4.70 -11.32 5.20
N LYS A 151 4.84 -11.95 6.37
CA LYS A 151 5.32 -11.29 7.60
C LYS A 151 6.73 -10.71 7.49
N LEU A 152 6.86 -9.43 7.87
CA LEU A 152 8.08 -8.63 8.16
C LEU A 152 9.05 -9.34 9.12
#